data_AF-A0A0R1E394-F1
#
_entry.id   AF-A0A0R1E394-F1
#
_cell.length_a   1.000
_cell.length_b   1.000
_cell.length_c   1.000
_cell.angle_alpha   90.00
_cell.angle_beta   90.00
_cell.angle_gamma   90.00
#
_symmetry.space_group_name_H-M   'P 1'
#
loop_
_entity.id
_entity.type
_entity.pdbx_description
1 polymer ?
#
loop_
_entity_poly.entity_id
_entity_poly.type
_entity_poly.pdbx_seq_one_letter_code
_entity_poly.pdbx_strand_id
1 'polypeptide(L)'
;MDKDWHSGHFCCWQCDESLTGQRYVIRDDHPYCIKCYENVFANTCEECNKIIGIDSKDLSYKDKHWHEACFLCFKCHLSLVDKQFGAKADKIYCGNCYDAQFASRCDGCGEVFRAGTKKMEYKTRQWHENCFCCCVCKTAIGTKSFIPREQEIYCAGCYEEKFATRCIKCNKVITSGGVTYKNEPWHRECFTCTHCNITLAGQRFTSRDEKPYCAECFGELFAKRCTACVKPITGIGGTRFISFEDRHWHHDCFVCASCKASLVGRGFITDGPDILCPDCAKQKLM
;
A
#
# COMPACT_ATOMS: atom_id res chain seq x y z
N MET A 1 -52.99 1.89 81.36
CA MET A 1 -52.62 0.48 81.56
C MET A 1 -51.41 0.22 80.72
N ASP A 2 -50.27 0.43 81.37
CA ASP A 2 -48.92 0.17 80.93
C ASP A 2 -48.79 -1.21 80.31
N LYS A 3 -48.16 -1.28 79.14
CA LYS A 3 -47.56 -2.51 78.65
C LYS A 3 -46.08 -2.43 78.96
N ASP A 4 -45.74 -2.82 80.18
CA ASP A 4 -44.38 -3.14 80.57
C ASP A 4 -43.85 -4.24 79.66
N TRP A 5 -42.91 -3.88 78.80
CA TRP A 5 -42.14 -4.83 78.02
C TRP A 5 -41.21 -5.56 78.99
N HIS A 6 -41.45 -6.85 79.22
CA HIS A 6 -40.55 -7.68 80.02
C HIS A 6 -39.15 -7.63 79.43
N SER A 7 -38.16 -7.40 80.29
CA SER A 7 -36.71 -7.43 80.05
C SER A 7 -36.19 -8.84 79.70
N GLY A 8 -36.96 -9.61 78.93
CA GLY A 8 -36.70 -10.98 78.54
C GLY A 8 -37.39 -11.26 77.22
N HIS A 9 -36.67 -10.96 76.12
CA HIS A 9 -36.66 -11.66 74.82
C HIS A 9 -36.20 -10.74 73.66
N PHE A 10 -35.29 -9.78 73.91
CA PHE A 10 -34.50 -9.19 72.84
C PHE A 10 -33.37 -10.18 72.47
N CYS A 11 -33.69 -11.15 71.61
CA CYS A 11 -32.82 -12.24 71.21
C CYS A 11 -32.56 -12.21 69.69
N CYS A 12 -31.47 -12.85 69.26
CA CYS A 12 -31.18 -13.02 67.84
C CYS A 12 -32.22 -13.94 67.19
N TRP A 13 -32.83 -13.49 66.10
CA TRP A 13 -33.82 -14.24 65.33
C TRP A 13 -33.33 -15.62 64.83
N GLN A 14 -32.02 -15.79 64.65
CA GLN A 14 -31.44 -16.99 64.07
C GLN A 14 -30.95 -18.02 65.12
N CYS A 15 -30.46 -17.56 66.28
CA CYS A 15 -29.83 -18.44 67.28
C CYS A 15 -30.41 -18.29 68.69
N ASP A 16 -31.43 -17.45 68.87
CA ASP A 16 -32.11 -17.15 70.13
C ASP A 16 -31.21 -16.63 71.28
N GLU A 17 -29.93 -16.34 71.03
CA GLU A 17 -29.04 -15.72 72.02
C GLU A 17 -29.52 -14.30 72.38
N SER A 18 -29.43 -13.95 73.66
CA SER A 18 -29.76 -12.60 74.15
C SER A 18 -28.84 -11.55 73.53
N LEU A 19 -29.45 -10.49 72.99
CA LEU A 19 -28.75 -9.35 72.38
C LEU A 19 -28.59 -8.17 73.36
N THR A 20 -29.02 -8.32 74.61
CA THR A 20 -28.91 -7.28 75.63
C THR A 20 -27.43 -6.94 75.89
N GLY A 21 -27.05 -5.69 75.64
CA GLY A 21 -25.66 -5.22 75.79
C GLY A 21 -24.69 -5.72 74.71
N GLN A 22 -25.19 -6.41 73.67
CA GLN A 22 -24.41 -6.89 72.54
C GLN A 22 -24.68 -6.03 71.30
N ARG A 23 -23.73 -6.01 70.36
CA ARG A 23 -23.94 -5.42 69.03
C ARG A 23 -24.90 -6.30 68.22
N TYR A 24 -25.82 -5.69 67.48
CA TYR A 24 -26.78 -6.38 66.63
C TYR A 24 -27.09 -5.57 65.37
N VAL A 25 -27.72 -6.22 64.39
CA VAL A 25 -28.20 -5.60 63.14
C VAL A 25 -29.68 -5.91 63.00
N ILE A 26 -30.50 -4.90 62.66
CA ILE A 26 -31.90 -5.12 62.31
C ILE A 26 -32.00 -5.20 60.80
N ARG A 27 -32.62 -6.27 60.30
CA ARG A 27 -32.94 -6.45 58.88
C ARG A 27 -34.34 -7.03 58.76
N ASP A 28 -35.16 -6.42 57.91
CA ASP A 28 -36.56 -6.79 57.70
C ASP A 28 -37.34 -6.91 59.02
N ASP A 29 -37.16 -5.94 59.94
CA ASP A 29 -37.73 -5.89 61.30
C ASP A 29 -37.29 -7.01 62.28
N HIS A 30 -36.33 -7.85 61.90
CA HIS A 30 -35.80 -8.91 62.77
C HIS A 30 -34.38 -8.57 63.27
N PRO A 31 -34.10 -8.70 64.59
CA PRO A 31 -32.78 -8.46 65.14
C PRO A 31 -31.88 -9.69 65.01
N TYR A 32 -30.66 -9.51 64.49
CA TYR A 32 -29.64 -10.55 64.34
C TYR A 32 -28.39 -10.18 65.15
N CYS A 33 -27.77 -11.15 65.84
CA CYS A 33 -26.41 -10.98 66.34
C CYS A 33 -25.45 -10.85 65.14
N ILE A 34 -24.31 -10.19 65.34
CA ILE A 34 -23.34 -9.93 64.25
C ILE A 34 -22.94 -11.23 63.55
N LYS A 35 -22.66 -12.31 64.30
CA LYS A 35 -22.28 -13.61 63.73
C LYS A 35 -23.36 -14.21 62.82
N CYS A 36 -24.62 -14.20 63.28
CA CYS A 36 -25.73 -14.74 62.49
C CYS A 36 -26.02 -13.86 61.28
N TYR A 37 -25.95 -12.53 61.44
CA TYR A 37 -26.10 -11.62 60.31
C TYR A 37 -25.03 -11.88 59.24
N GLU A 38 -23.76 -11.95 59.64
CA GLU A 38 -22.66 -12.19 58.72
C GLU A 38 -22.76 -13.56 58.03
N ASN A 39 -23.12 -14.62 58.77
CA ASN A 39 -23.26 -15.96 58.19
C ASN A 39 -24.36 -16.07 57.13
N VAL A 40 -25.44 -15.29 57.27
CA VAL A 40 -26.59 -15.38 56.36
C VAL A 40 -26.50 -14.36 55.23
N PHE A 41 -25.88 -13.20 55.49
CA PHE A 41 -26.00 -12.04 54.60
C PHE A 41 -24.68 -11.41 54.16
N ALA A 42 -23.52 -11.78 54.74
CA ALA A 42 -22.26 -11.18 54.31
C ALA A 42 -21.85 -11.67 52.93
N ASN A 43 -21.35 -10.74 52.12
CA ASN A 43 -20.72 -11.07 50.85
C ASN A 43 -19.36 -11.74 51.09
N THR A 44 -18.95 -12.60 50.17
CA THR A 44 -17.64 -13.25 50.21
C THR A 44 -16.65 -12.49 49.35
N CYS A 45 -15.45 -12.23 49.88
CA CYS A 45 -14.39 -11.55 49.15
C CYS A 45 -13.81 -12.46 48.05
N GLU A 46 -13.78 -11.98 46.82
CA GLU A 46 -13.32 -12.72 45.63
C GLU A 46 -11.83 -13.12 45.70
N GLU A 47 -10.99 -12.34 46.39
CA GLU A 47 -9.54 -12.63 46.46
C GLU A 47 -9.17 -13.56 47.61
N CYS A 48 -9.73 -13.36 48.81
CA CYS A 48 -9.34 -14.12 49.99
C CYS A 48 -10.36 -15.19 50.41
N ASN A 49 -11.53 -15.23 49.78
CA ASN A 49 -12.64 -16.14 50.07
C ASN A 49 -13.18 -16.07 51.52
N LYS A 50 -12.91 -14.98 52.24
CA LYS A 50 -13.46 -14.72 53.57
C LYS A 50 -14.67 -13.80 53.46
N ILE A 51 -15.59 -13.93 54.42
CA ILE A 51 -16.73 -13.02 54.55
C ILE A 51 -16.26 -11.57 54.75
N ILE A 52 -16.97 -10.62 54.15
CA ILE A 52 -16.80 -9.19 54.37
C ILE A 52 -17.73 -8.82 55.52
N GLY A 53 -17.15 -8.77 56.72
CA GLY A 53 -17.90 -8.48 57.94
C GLY A 53 -18.45 -7.05 57.95
N ILE A 54 -19.39 -6.79 58.85
CA ILE A 54 -20.11 -5.51 58.93
C ILE A 54 -19.20 -4.30 59.22
N ASP A 55 -18.05 -4.55 59.85
CA ASP A 55 -17.05 -3.53 60.17
C ASP A 55 -16.08 -3.25 59.00
N SER A 56 -16.21 -3.97 57.88
CA SER A 56 -15.38 -3.81 56.69
C SER A 56 -16.14 -3.13 55.56
N LYS A 57 -15.45 -2.25 54.83
CA LYS A 57 -16.00 -1.62 53.62
C LYS A 57 -16.09 -2.67 52.50
N ASP A 58 -17.32 -2.97 52.09
CA ASP A 58 -17.63 -3.85 50.97
C ASP A 58 -17.51 -3.08 49.65
N LEU A 59 -16.45 -3.37 48.88
CA LEU A 59 -16.28 -2.83 47.54
C LEU A 59 -16.84 -3.82 46.53
N SER A 60 -17.76 -3.36 45.67
CA SER A 60 -18.44 -4.24 44.72
C SER A 60 -18.36 -3.78 43.26
N TYR A 61 -18.32 -4.76 42.36
CA TYR A 61 -18.38 -4.56 40.90
C TYR A 61 -18.91 -5.80 40.20
N LYS A 62 -20.00 -5.68 39.43
CA LYS A 62 -20.66 -6.79 38.71
C LYS A 62 -20.88 -8.01 39.59
N ASP A 63 -21.54 -7.81 40.74
CA ASP A 63 -21.91 -8.84 41.72
C ASP A 63 -20.73 -9.55 42.40
N LYS A 64 -19.51 -9.06 42.21
CA LYS A 64 -18.32 -9.49 42.95
C LYS A 64 -17.98 -8.48 44.03
N HIS A 65 -17.37 -8.99 45.09
CA HIS A 65 -17.14 -8.25 46.32
C HIS A 65 -15.69 -8.43 46.79
N TRP A 66 -15.11 -7.38 47.37
CA TRP A 66 -13.74 -7.38 47.89
C TRP A 66 -13.66 -6.60 49.20
N HIS A 67 -12.81 -7.07 50.11
CA HIS A 67 -12.29 -6.19 51.16
C HIS A 67 -11.48 -5.06 50.51
N GLU A 68 -11.46 -3.89 51.15
CA GLU A 68 -10.64 -2.75 50.71
C GLU A 68 -9.16 -3.13 50.49
N ALA A 69 -8.58 -3.92 51.39
CA ALA A 69 -7.21 -4.42 51.28
C ALA A 69 -7.01 -5.48 50.18
N CYS A 70 -8.09 -6.12 49.74
CA CYS A 70 -8.09 -7.13 48.69
C CYS A 70 -8.39 -6.53 47.30
N PHE A 71 -8.87 -5.29 47.22
CA PHE A 71 -9.20 -4.65 45.95
C PHE A 71 -7.94 -4.12 45.23
N LEU A 72 -7.13 -5.07 44.76
CA LEU A 72 -5.79 -4.84 44.22
C LEU A 72 -5.72 -5.23 42.73
N CYS A 73 -4.83 -4.58 41.99
CA CYS A 73 -4.52 -4.99 40.62
C CYS A 73 -3.93 -6.42 40.62
N PHE A 74 -4.51 -7.31 39.83
CA PHE A 74 -4.05 -8.70 39.71
C PHE A 74 -2.57 -8.83 39.29
N LYS A 75 -2.03 -7.85 38.54
CA LYS A 75 -0.65 -7.91 38.02
C LYS A 75 0.39 -7.26 38.95
N CYS A 76 0.09 -6.07 39.47
CA CYS A 76 1.07 -5.27 40.22
C CYS A 76 0.70 -5.07 41.69
N HIS A 77 -0.42 -5.63 42.14
CA HIS A 77 -0.94 -5.54 43.50
C HIS A 77 -1.17 -4.11 44.03
N LEU A 78 -1.19 -3.11 43.13
CA LEU A 78 -1.54 -1.74 43.48
C LEU A 78 -3.01 -1.69 43.90
N SER A 79 -3.30 -1.07 45.05
CA SER A 79 -4.68 -0.79 45.48
C SER A 79 -5.43 0.04 44.43
N LEU A 80 -6.62 -0.43 44.08
CA LEU A 80 -7.53 0.13 43.09
C LEU A 80 -8.67 0.94 43.72
N VAL A 81 -8.68 1.06 45.05
CA VAL A 81 -9.68 1.85 45.79
C VAL A 81 -9.66 3.28 45.27
N ASP A 82 -10.85 3.79 44.92
CA ASP A 82 -11.08 5.12 44.34
C ASP A 82 -10.29 5.42 43.05
N LYS A 83 -9.78 4.39 42.37
CA LYS A 83 -9.06 4.51 41.08
C LYS A 83 -9.83 3.86 39.96
N GLN A 84 -9.64 4.37 38.75
CA GLN A 84 -10.15 3.73 37.55
C GLN A 84 -9.42 2.39 37.31
N PHE A 85 -10.19 1.34 37.05
CA PHE A 85 -9.69 -0.01 36.78
C PHE A 85 -10.39 -0.63 35.56
N GLY A 86 -9.74 -1.64 34.98
CA GLY A 86 -10.32 -2.46 33.93
C GLY A 86 -10.54 -3.89 34.42
N ALA A 87 -11.69 -4.48 34.10
CA ALA A 87 -12.01 -5.87 34.43
C ALA A 87 -12.03 -6.74 33.17
N LYS A 88 -11.33 -7.88 33.19
CA LYS A 88 -11.30 -8.84 32.08
C LYS A 88 -11.01 -10.25 32.58
N ALA A 89 -11.76 -11.22 32.06
CA ALA A 89 -11.68 -12.63 32.47
C ALA A 89 -11.67 -12.78 34.00
N ASP A 90 -12.68 -12.19 34.64
CA ASP A 90 -12.91 -12.24 36.09
C ASP A 90 -11.85 -11.58 36.99
N LYS A 91 -10.84 -10.94 36.40
CA LYS A 91 -9.76 -10.24 37.12
C LYS A 91 -9.83 -8.74 36.93
N ILE A 92 -9.39 -8.02 37.94
CA ILE A 92 -9.29 -6.55 37.94
C ILE A 92 -7.84 -6.09 37.80
N TYR A 93 -7.63 -5.04 36.99
CA TYR A 93 -6.32 -4.50 36.66
C TYR A 93 -6.33 -2.97 36.79
N CYS A 94 -5.22 -2.39 37.24
CA CYS A 94 -5.02 -0.94 37.10
C CYS A 94 -4.93 -0.57 35.61
N GLY A 95 -5.25 0.68 35.26
CA GLY A 95 -5.23 1.16 33.86
C GLY A 95 -3.95 0.79 33.11
N ASN A 96 -2.77 1.02 33.72
CA ASN A 96 -1.48 0.68 33.11
C ASN A 96 -1.32 -0.81 32.83
N CYS A 97 -1.73 -1.69 33.76
CA CYS A 97 -1.61 -3.13 33.59
C CYS A 97 -2.64 -3.69 32.62
N TYR A 98 -3.81 -3.05 32.55
CA TYR A 98 -4.85 -3.37 31.57
C TYR A 98 -4.37 -3.00 30.16
N ASP A 99 -3.91 -1.77 29.97
CA ASP A 99 -3.41 -1.28 28.68
C ASP A 99 -2.18 -2.05 28.22
N ALA A 100 -1.26 -2.37 29.13
CA ALA A 100 -0.07 -3.16 28.82
C ALA A 100 -0.39 -4.54 28.23
N GLN A 101 -1.47 -5.18 28.67
CA GLN A 101 -1.82 -6.54 28.26
C GLN A 101 -2.87 -6.61 27.15
N PHE A 102 -3.81 -5.66 27.12
CA PHE A 102 -5.04 -5.82 26.37
C PHE A 102 -5.32 -4.69 25.38
N ALA A 103 -4.64 -3.54 25.48
CA ALA A 103 -4.89 -2.45 24.56
C ALA A 103 -4.27 -2.73 23.19
N SER A 104 -5.04 -2.45 22.14
CA SER A 104 -4.54 -2.35 20.77
C SER A 104 -3.48 -1.25 20.69
N ARG A 105 -2.41 -1.50 19.93
CA ARG A 105 -1.28 -0.56 19.74
C ARG A 105 -1.14 -0.16 18.29
N CYS A 106 -0.71 1.08 18.09
CA CYS A 106 -0.42 1.62 16.78
C CYS A 106 0.86 1.01 16.18
N ASP A 107 0.77 0.44 14.99
CA ASP A 107 1.88 -0.12 14.21
C ASP A 107 2.97 0.89 13.84
N GLY A 108 2.67 2.19 13.91
CA GLY A 108 3.61 3.27 13.62
C GLY A 108 4.45 3.74 14.81
N CYS A 109 3.86 3.85 16.00
CA CYS A 109 4.53 4.41 17.18
C CYS A 109 4.58 3.49 18.40
N GLY A 110 3.87 2.35 18.40
CA GLY A 110 3.79 1.41 19.52
C GLY A 110 2.85 1.83 20.66
N GLU A 111 2.34 3.06 20.64
CA GLU A 111 1.44 3.57 21.68
C GLU A 111 0.02 3.00 21.59
N VAL A 112 -0.65 2.96 22.74
CA VAL A 112 -2.03 2.45 22.86
C VAL A 112 -3.04 3.42 22.28
N PHE A 113 -4.08 2.89 21.64
CA PHE A 113 -5.20 3.71 21.19
C PHE A 113 -6.11 4.07 22.36
N ARG A 114 -6.18 5.36 22.68
CA ARG A 114 -7.08 5.87 23.73
C ARG A 114 -8.54 5.83 23.28
N ALA A 115 -9.46 5.69 24.23
CA ALA A 115 -10.89 5.73 23.95
C ALA A 115 -11.27 6.99 23.17
N GLY A 116 -12.08 6.84 22.11
CA GLY A 116 -12.50 7.94 21.23
C GLY A 116 -11.48 8.37 20.17
N THR A 117 -10.27 7.78 20.11
CA THR A 117 -9.32 8.09 19.04
C THR A 117 -9.72 7.41 17.73
N LYS A 118 -9.66 8.16 16.62
CA LYS A 118 -9.83 7.59 15.27
C LYS A 118 -8.63 6.72 14.94
N LYS A 119 -8.91 5.54 14.38
CA LYS A 119 -7.92 4.57 13.93
C LYS A 119 -7.92 4.51 12.41
N MET A 120 -6.74 4.43 11.84
CA MET A 120 -6.53 4.12 10.44
C MET A 120 -6.19 2.63 10.35
N GLU A 121 -6.94 1.89 9.54
CA GLU A 121 -6.76 0.44 9.41
C GLU A 121 -6.48 0.08 7.96
N TYR A 122 -5.49 -0.79 7.75
CA TYR A 122 -5.21 -1.38 6.44
C TYR A 122 -4.65 -2.78 6.63
N LYS A 123 -5.30 -3.77 6.02
CA LYS A 123 -5.07 -5.20 6.28
C LYS A 123 -5.21 -5.50 7.78
N THR A 124 -4.17 -6.05 8.41
CA THR A 124 -4.13 -6.44 9.83
C THR A 124 -3.42 -5.42 10.71
N ARG A 125 -3.10 -4.24 10.15
CA ARG A 125 -2.33 -3.19 10.82
C ARG A 125 -3.19 -1.97 11.09
N GLN A 126 -2.86 -1.27 12.16
CA GLN A 126 -3.63 -0.16 12.71
C GLN A 126 -2.70 0.98 13.11
N TRP A 127 -3.05 2.21 12.77
CA TRP A 127 -2.26 3.40 13.07
C TRP A 127 -3.12 4.49 13.67
N HIS A 128 -2.52 5.35 14.49
CA HIS A 128 -3.10 6.66 14.74
C HIS A 128 -3.22 7.43 13.42
N GLU A 129 -4.18 8.34 13.33
CA GLU A 129 -4.35 9.22 12.15
C GLU A 129 -3.05 9.94 11.78
N ASN A 130 -2.33 10.46 12.78
CA ASN A 130 -1.03 11.13 12.62
C ASN A 130 0.15 10.18 12.39
N CYS A 131 -0.02 8.87 12.57
CA CYS A 131 1.00 7.86 12.31
C CYS A 131 0.79 7.15 10.96
N PHE A 132 -0.38 7.32 10.35
CA PHE A 132 -0.69 6.81 9.02
C PHE A 132 -0.10 7.76 7.96
N CYS A 133 1.21 7.70 7.81
CA CYS A 133 2.00 8.65 7.02
C CYS A 133 2.62 8.04 5.78
N CYS A 134 2.88 8.88 4.79
CA CYS A 134 3.72 8.52 3.65
C CYS A 134 5.15 8.18 4.13
N CYS A 135 5.71 7.06 3.70
CA CYS A 135 7.06 6.64 4.07
C CYS A 135 8.15 7.59 3.54
N VAL A 136 7.84 8.36 2.49
CA VAL A 136 8.75 9.33 1.86
C VAL A 136 8.68 10.70 2.54
N CYS A 137 7.56 11.41 2.41
CA CYS A 137 7.44 12.79 2.93
C CYS A 137 7.05 12.87 4.42
N LYS A 138 6.73 11.75 5.06
CA LYS A 138 6.28 11.66 6.46
C LYS A 138 4.99 12.42 6.80
N THR A 139 4.33 13.02 5.83
CA THR A 139 3.03 13.67 6.02
C THR A 139 1.93 12.64 6.28
N ALA A 140 1.07 12.92 7.26
CA ALA A 140 -0.13 12.13 7.52
C ALA A 140 -1.05 12.14 6.31
N ILE A 141 -1.49 10.95 5.90
CA ILE A 141 -2.37 10.75 4.75
C ILE A 141 -3.83 10.97 5.17
N GLY A 142 -4.20 10.53 6.37
CA GLY A 142 -5.58 10.57 6.86
C GLY A 142 -6.52 9.82 5.91
N THR A 143 -7.61 10.46 5.51
CA THR A 143 -8.63 9.89 4.59
C THR A 143 -8.29 10.02 3.10
N LYS A 144 -7.13 10.59 2.76
CA LYS A 144 -6.70 10.72 1.36
C LYS A 144 -6.32 9.36 0.78
N SER A 145 -6.41 9.24 -0.55
CA SER A 145 -5.95 8.05 -1.26
C SER A 145 -4.46 7.79 -1.00
N PHE A 146 -4.12 6.52 -0.83
CA PHE A 146 -2.76 6.05 -0.63
C PHE A 146 -2.45 4.85 -1.51
N ILE A 147 -1.16 4.62 -1.73
CA ILE A 147 -0.67 3.49 -2.51
C ILE A 147 0.17 2.60 -1.58
N PRO A 148 -0.35 1.43 -1.19
CA PRO A 148 0.42 0.46 -0.43
C PRO A 148 1.36 -0.30 -1.36
N ARG A 149 2.65 -0.37 -1.01
CA ARG A 149 3.62 -1.21 -1.71
C ARG A 149 4.45 -1.97 -0.68
N GLU A 150 4.34 -3.30 -0.73
CA GLU A 150 4.91 -4.21 0.28
C GLU A 150 4.39 -3.88 1.69
N GLN A 151 5.26 -3.34 2.56
CA GLN A 151 4.91 -2.91 3.93
C GLN A 151 4.94 -1.38 4.12
N GLU A 152 5.19 -0.64 3.04
CA GLU A 152 5.25 0.81 3.04
C GLU A 152 3.98 1.43 2.46
N ILE A 153 3.68 2.64 2.92
CA ILE A 153 2.52 3.41 2.51
C ILE A 153 3.04 4.69 1.85
N TYR A 154 2.63 4.93 0.62
CA TYR A 154 2.98 6.12 -0.14
C TYR A 154 1.75 7.01 -0.30
N CYS A 155 1.94 8.33 -0.24
CA CYS A 155 0.96 9.25 -0.81
C CYS A 155 1.05 9.22 -2.34
N ALA A 156 -0.02 9.62 -3.03
CA ALA A 156 -0.07 9.65 -4.50
C ALA A 156 1.11 10.40 -5.13
N GLY A 157 1.43 11.60 -4.61
CA GLY A 157 2.52 12.41 -5.14
C GLY A 157 3.89 11.74 -5.03
N CYS A 158 4.26 11.25 -3.84
CA CYS A 158 5.56 10.59 -3.66
C CYS A 158 5.64 9.23 -4.39
N TYR A 159 4.52 8.52 -4.53
CA TYR A 159 4.49 7.29 -5.33
C TYR A 159 4.76 7.60 -6.81
N GLU A 160 4.06 8.58 -7.36
CA GLU A 160 4.25 9.02 -8.75
C GLU A 160 5.68 9.54 -8.96
N GLU A 161 6.19 10.38 -8.06
CA GLU A 161 7.54 10.92 -8.18
C GLU A 161 8.61 9.83 -8.25
N LYS A 162 8.48 8.80 -7.41
CA LYS A 162 9.48 7.72 -7.28
C LYS A 162 9.35 6.62 -8.34
N PHE A 163 8.14 6.33 -8.81
CA PHE A 163 7.88 5.13 -9.62
C PHE A 163 7.25 5.40 -10.97
N ALA A 164 6.84 6.63 -11.27
CA ALA A 164 6.27 6.92 -12.58
C ALA A 164 7.33 6.82 -13.68
N THR A 165 6.97 6.15 -14.76
CA THR A 165 7.75 6.17 -16.00
C THR A 165 7.66 7.55 -16.64
N ARG A 166 8.82 8.18 -16.89
CA ARG A 166 8.90 9.53 -17.46
C ARG A 166 9.43 9.49 -18.87
N CYS A 167 8.82 10.27 -19.75
CA CYS A 167 9.27 10.38 -21.13
C CYS A 167 10.64 11.06 -21.21
N ILE A 168 11.58 10.45 -21.95
CA ILE A 168 12.93 11.00 -22.10
C ILE A 168 12.95 12.36 -22.80
N LYS A 169 12.01 12.63 -23.71
CA LYS A 169 11.96 13.93 -24.42
C LYS A 169 11.53 15.09 -23.53
N CYS A 170 10.49 14.90 -22.73
CA CYS A 170 9.81 16.00 -22.04
C CYS A 170 9.85 15.90 -20.51
N ASN A 171 10.39 14.81 -19.97
CA ASN A 171 10.49 14.49 -18.54
C ASN A 171 9.14 14.43 -17.77
N LYS A 172 8.02 14.45 -18.48
CA LYS A 172 6.67 14.29 -17.90
C LYS A 172 6.32 12.81 -17.76
N VAL A 173 5.49 12.52 -16.77
CA VAL A 173 4.96 11.16 -16.51
C VAL A 173 4.15 10.67 -17.71
N ILE A 174 4.35 9.41 -18.09
CA ILE A 174 3.55 8.71 -19.09
C ILE A 174 2.37 8.07 -18.38
N THR A 175 1.21 8.74 -18.39
CA THR A 175 0.00 8.31 -17.66
C THR A 175 -0.78 7.22 -18.39
N SER A 176 -0.71 7.17 -19.72
CA SER A 176 -1.34 6.11 -20.51
C SER A 176 -0.63 5.95 -21.86
N GLY A 177 -0.51 4.71 -22.32
CA GLY A 177 -0.13 4.37 -23.70
C GLY A 177 1.10 5.12 -24.23
N GLY A 178 2.30 4.74 -23.78
CA GLY A 178 3.58 5.20 -24.35
C GLY A 178 4.15 4.29 -25.42
N VAL A 179 5.37 4.58 -25.86
CA VAL A 179 6.22 3.68 -26.64
C VAL A 179 7.57 3.52 -25.96
N THR A 180 8.16 2.34 -26.11
CA THR A 180 9.52 2.06 -25.66
C THR A 180 10.42 1.90 -26.88
N TYR A 181 11.51 2.66 -26.92
CA TYR A 181 12.51 2.58 -27.96
C TYR A 181 13.90 2.52 -27.32
N LYS A 182 14.67 1.48 -27.63
CA LYS A 182 15.98 1.20 -26.99
C LYS A 182 15.90 1.19 -25.45
N ASN A 183 14.87 0.55 -24.89
CA ASN A 183 14.54 0.54 -23.46
C ASN A 183 14.21 1.90 -22.84
N GLU A 184 14.22 2.97 -23.62
CA GLU A 184 13.84 4.30 -23.16
C GLU A 184 12.35 4.55 -23.40
N PRO A 185 11.62 5.07 -22.40
CA PRO A 185 10.19 5.35 -22.52
C PRO A 185 9.92 6.74 -23.12
N TRP A 186 8.90 6.82 -23.97
CA TRP A 186 8.47 8.05 -24.63
C TRP A 186 6.94 8.15 -24.64
N HIS A 187 6.40 9.36 -24.56
CA HIS A 187 5.04 9.58 -25.06
C HIS A 187 4.99 9.33 -26.57
N ARG A 188 3.84 8.90 -27.08
CA ARG A 188 3.65 8.61 -28.51
C ARG A 188 3.91 9.86 -29.37
N GLU A 189 3.43 11.00 -28.89
CA GLU A 189 3.61 12.33 -29.48
C GLU A 189 5.02 12.90 -29.27
N CYS A 190 5.78 12.38 -28.30
CA CYS A 190 7.16 12.78 -28.09
C CYS A 190 8.12 11.98 -28.97
N PHE A 191 7.78 10.73 -29.29
CA PHE A 191 8.59 9.90 -30.18
C PHE A 191 8.38 10.31 -31.64
N THR A 192 9.17 11.29 -32.10
CA THR A 192 9.00 11.96 -33.39
C THR A 192 10.23 11.83 -34.27
N CYS A 193 10.04 11.94 -35.59
CA CYS A 193 11.14 12.07 -36.53
C CYS A 193 11.97 13.31 -36.21
N THR A 194 13.28 13.13 -36.17
CA THR A 194 14.25 14.21 -35.93
C THR A 194 14.18 15.34 -36.96
N HIS A 195 13.80 15.03 -38.20
CA HIS A 195 13.76 16.00 -39.29
C HIS A 195 12.39 16.70 -39.40
N CYS A 196 11.31 15.93 -39.56
CA CYS A 196 9.98 16.49 -39.83
C CYS A 196 9.05 16.57 -38.60
N ASN A 197 9.48 16.10 -37.42
CA ASN A 197 8.71 16.08 -36.18
C ASN A 197 7.39 15.27 -36.20
N ILE A 198 7.10 14.53 -37.27
CA ILE A 198 5.96 13.60 -37.32
C ILE A 198 6.16 12.47 -36.30
N THR A 199 5.08 12.07 -35.61
CA THR A 199 5.12 10.92 -34.68
C THR A 199 5.50 9.63 -35.39
N LEU A 200 6.42 8.88 -34.77
CA LEU A 200 6.88 7.59 -35.24
C LEU A 200 6.15 6.42 -34.56
N ALA A 201 5.28 6.71 -33.58
CA ALA A 201 4.54 5.68 -32.87
C ALA A 201 3.59 4.94 -33.82
N GLY A 202 3.86 3.65 -34.06
CA GLY A 202 3.10 2.83 -35.02
C GLY A 202 3.47 3.05 -36.49
N GLN A 203 4.49 3.85 -36.78
CA GLN A 203 4.98 4.11 -38.14
C GLN A 203 6.28 3.34 -38.40
N ARG A 204 6.62 3.13 -39.68
CA ARG A 204 7.95 2.63 -40.06
C ARG A 204 8.99 3.74 -39.89
N PHE A 205 10.04 3.43 -39.16
CA PHE A 205 11.14 4.36 -38.90
C PHE A 205 12.47 3.60 -38.86
N THR A 206 13.57 4.35 -38.90
CA THR A 206 14.93 3.84 -38.68
C THR A 206 15.73 4.87 -37.89
N SER A 207 16.91 4.51 -37.40
CA SER A 207 17.77 5.40 -36.61
C SER A 207 19.13 5.59 -37.25
N ARG A 208 19.65 6.82 -37.16
CA ARG A 208 21.02 7.18 -37.53
C ARG A 208 21.61 8.04 -36.43
N ASP A 209 22.83 7.75 -36.00
CA ASP A 209 23.52 8.48 -34.93
C ASP A 209 22.64 8.65 -33.67
N GLU A 210 22.00 7.55 -33.25
CA GLU A 210 21.03 7.49 -32.15
C GLU A 210 19.74 8.31 -32.31
N LYS A 211 19.57 9.03 -33.43
CA LYS A 211 18.40 9.86 -33.71
C LYS A 211 17.40 9.11 -34.59
N PRO A 212 16.10 9.09 -34.24
CA PRO A 212 15.09 8.40 -35.03
C PRO A 212 14.60 9.26 -36.21
N TYR A 213 14.39 8.63 -37.36
CA TYR A 213 13.92 9.25 -38.61
C TYR A 213 12.78 8.42 -39.22
N CYS A 214 11.75 9.09 -39.75
CA CYS A 214 10.75 8.39 -40.55
C CYS A 214 11.38 7.82 -41.83
N ALA A 215 10.73 6.83 -42.43
CA ALA A 215 11.19 6.18 -43.64
C ALA A 215 11.51 7.16 -44.79
N GLU A 216 10.65 8.18 -44.95
CA GLU A 216 10.75 9.19 -46.00
C GLU A 216 11.95 10.11 -45.78
N CYS A 217 12.04 10.80 -44.63
CA CYS A 217 13.16 11.68 -44.34
C CYS A 217 14.49 10.93 -44.32
N PHE A 218 14.53 9.67 -43.85
CA PHE A 218 15.77 8.89 -43.92
C PHE A 218 16.18 8.62 -45.37
N GLY A 219 15.22 8.25 -46.22
CA GLY A 219 15.45 8.05 -47.65
C GLY A 219 15.97 9.30 -48.35
N GLU A 220 15.37 10.45 -48.07
CA GLU A 220 15.76 11.72 -48.69
C GLU A 220 17.14 12.22 -48.22
N LEU A 221 17.42 12.13 -46.93
CA LEU A 221 18.63 12.70 -46.32
C LEU A 221 19.85 11.79 -46.45
N PHE A 222 19.66 10.47 -46.46
CA PHE A 222 20.74 9.52 -46.18
C PHE A 222 20.87 8.37 -47.17
N ALA A 223 19.80 8.00 -47.90
CA ALA A 223 19.88 6.84 -48.78
C ALA A 223 20.63 7.17 -50.07
N LYS A 224 21.36 6.17 -50.57
CA LYS A 224 21.93 6.22 -51.91
C LYS A 224 20.81 6.31 -52.95
N ARG A 225 21.05 7.01 -54.05
CA ARG A 225 20.07 7.17 -55.13
C ARG A 225 20.34 6.16 -56.23
N CYS A 226 19.27 5.59 -56.78
CA CYS A 226 19.36 4.72 -57.93
C CYS A 226 19.82 5.52 -59.15
N THR A 227 20.85 5.06 -59.84
CA THR A 227 21.40 5.73 -61.03
C THR A 227 20.37 5.79 -62.17
N ALA A 228 19.50 4.79 -62.29
CA ALA A 228 18.51 4.75 -63.37
C ALA A 228 17.25 5.60 -63.11
N CYS A 229 16.71 5.58 -61.88
CA CYS A 229 15.44 6.24 -61.57
C CYS A 229 15.56 7.44 -60.61
N VAL A 230 16.75 7.72 -60.09
CA VAL A 230 17.10 8.83 -59.17
C VAL A 230 16.39 8.75 -57.79
N LYS A 231 15.47 7.80 -57.60
CA LYS A 231 14.78 7.58 -56.33
C LYS A 231 15.73 6.99 -55.27
N PRO A 232 15.53 7.33 -53.99
CA PRO A 232 16.23 6.70 -52.86
C PRO A 232 16.14 5.17 -52.85
N ILE A 233 17.25 4.50 -52.52
CA ILE A 233 17.31 3.06 -52.24
C ILE A 233 17.13 2.89 -50.73
N THR A 234 15.87 2.89 -50.27
CA THR A 234 15.54 2.71 -48.86
C THR A 234 15.53 1.22 -48.53
N GLY A 235 16.49 0.75 -47.72
CA GLY A 235 16.60 -0.64 -47.26
C GLY A 235 15.47 -1.10 -46.31
N ILE A 236 14.36 -0.37 -46.26
CA ILE A 236 13.24 -0.59 -45.35
C ILE A 236 12.40 -1.73 -45.92
N GLY A 237 12.64 -2.94 -45.39
CA GLY A 237 11.99 -4.18 -45.87
C GLY A 237 12.93 -5.19 -46.52
N GLY A 238 14.25 -5.05 -46.39
CA GLY A 238 15.21 -6.05 -46.88
C GLY A 238 15.44 -6.04 -48.39
N THR A 239 15.15 -4.91 -49.05
CA THR A 239 15.35 -4.75 -50.51
C THR A 239 16.83 -4.90 -50.86
N ARG A 240 17.16 -5.93 -51.65
CA ARG A 240 18.47 -6.11 -52.26
C ARG A 240 18.65 -5.04 -53.34
N PHE A 241 19.81 -4.38 -53.34
CA PHE A 241 20.20 -3.41 -54.36
C PHE A 241 21.52 -3.86 -54.99
N ILE A 242 21.78 -3.37 -56.19
CA ILE A 242 22.97 -3.72 -56.95
C ILE A 242 23.93 -2.55 -56.90
N SER A 243 25.17 -2.83 -56.54
CA SER A 243 26.27 -1.88 -56.53
C SER A 243 27.33 -2.30 -57.53
N PHE A 244 27.77 -1.35 -58.34
CA PHE A 244 28.95 -1.48 -59.18
C PHE A 244 29.66 -0.14 -59.23
N GLU A 245 30.94 -0.12 -58.88
CA GLU A 245 31.70 1.12 -58.64
C GLU A 245 30.96 2.00 -57.62
N ASP A 246 30.81 3.30 -57.89
CA ASP A 246 30.04 4.25 -57.09
C ASP A 246 28.56 4.34 -57.48
N ARG A 247 28.13 3.52 -58.44
CA ARG A 247 26.74 3.51 -58.92
C ARG A 247 25.92 2.42 -58.25
N HIS A 248 24.64 2.72 -58.11
CA HIS A 248 23.71 1.94 -57.31
C HIS A 248 22.39 1.84 -58.05
N TRP A 249 21.76 0.67 -58.04
CA TRP A 249 20.47 0.45 -58.68
C TRP A 249 19.56 -0.34 -57.76
N HIS A 250 18.27 -0.02 -57.78
CA HIS A 250 17.26 -0.99 -57.34
C HIS A 250 17.41 -2.26 -58.18
N HIS A 251 17.09 -3.42 -57.62
CA HIS A 251 17.11 -4.70 -58.33
C HIS A 251 16.40 -4.61 -59.70
N ASP A 252 15.21 -4.03 -59.73
CA ASP A 252 14.39 -3.91 -60.93
C ASP A 252 14.84 -2.79 -61.88
N CYS A 253 15.72 -1.91 -61.41
CA CYS A 253 16.31 -0.83 -62.22
C CYS A 253 17.62 -1.23 -62.90
N PHE A 254 18.16 -2.42 -62.60
CA PHE A 254 19.40 -2.91 -63.19
C PHE A 254 19.12 -3.62 -64.53
N VAL A 255 18.87 -2.81 -65.57
CA VAL A 255 18.44 -3.26 -66.89
C VAL A 255 19.31 -2.67 -68.00
N CYS A 256 19.40 -3.37 -69.14
CA CYS A 256 20.10 -2.89 -70.32
C CYS A 256 19.46 -1.60 -70.85
N ALA A 257 20.25 -0.55 -71.09
CA ALA A 257 19.76 0.74 -71.58
C ALA A 257 19.07 0.62 -72.94
N SER A 258 19.53 -0.29 -73.81
CA SER A 258 18.99 -0.53 -75.15
C SER A 258 17.75 -1.43 -75.15
N CYS A 259 17.86 -2.67 -74.65
CA CYS A 259 16.78 -3.66 -74.76
C CYS A 259 15.88 -3.81 -73.51
N LYS A 260 16.18 -3.10 -72.43
CA LYS A 260 15.47 -3.15 -71.13
C LYS A 260 15.45 -4.51 -70.43
N ALA A 261 16.18 -5.50 -70.93
CA ALA A 261 16.32 -6.80 -70.26
C ALA A 261 17.04 -6.64 -68.91
N SER A 262 16.60 -7.40 -67.90
CA SER A 262 17.27 -7.47 -66.59
C SER A 262 18.70 -7.98 -66.75
N LEU A 263 19.64 -7.26 -66.13
CA LEU A 263 21.07 -7.59 -66.08
C LEU A 263 21.45 -8.27 -64.76
N VAL A 264 20.49 -8.50 -63.86
CA VAL A 264 20.75 -9.12 -62.55
C VAL A 264 21.29 -10.54 -62.75
N GLY A 265 22.46 -10.82 -62.17
CA GLY A 265 23.14 -12.12 -62.31
C GLY A 265 23.68 -12.41 -63.71
N ARG A 266 23.72 -11.41 -64.60
CA ARG A 266 24.26 -11.52 -65.96
C ARG A 266 25.47 -10.60 -66.14
N GLY A 267 26.33 -10.93 -67.11
CA GLY A 267 27.40 -10.01 -67.52
C GLY A 267 26.83 -8.75 -68.17
N PHE A 268 27.50 -7.61 -67.99
CA PHE A 268 27.13 -6.33 -68.57
C PHE A 268 28.38 -5.52 -68.93
N ILE A 269 28.23 -4.52 -69.79
CA ILE A 269 29.27 -3.60 -70.23
C ILE A 269 28.83 -2.18 -69.89
N THR A 270 29.75 -1.37 -69.38
CA THR A 270 29.52 0.06 -69.12
C THR A 270 29.82 0.89 -70.37
N ASP A 271 28.94 1.83 -70.67
CA ASP A 271 29.08 2.73 -71.81
C ASP A 271 28.63 4.15 -71.40
N GLY A 272 29.59 4.93 -70.90
CA GLY A 272 29.31 6.20 -70.24
C GLY A 272 28.34 6.04 -69.06
N PRO A 273 27.21 6.78 -69.02
CA PRO A 273 26.21 6.65 -67.96
C PRO A 273 25.42 5.34 -68.04
N ASP A 274 25.38 4.71 -69.22
CA ASP A 274 24.54 3.56 -69.51
C ASP A 274 25.22 2.22 -69.18
N ILE A 275 24.39 1.20 -68.99
CA ILE A 275 24.82 -0.20 -68.87
C ILE A 275 24.11 -1.01 -69.96
N LEU A 276 24.88 -1.86 -70.67
CA LEU A 276 24.39 -2.65 -71.80
C LEU A 276 24.59 -4.14 -71.55
N CYS A 277 23.68 -4.97 -72.08
CA CYS A 277 23.95 -6.40 -72.18
C CYS A 277 25.03 -6.66 -73.25
N PRO A 278 25.73 -7.81 -73.20
CA PRO A 278 26.77 -8.16 -74.16
C PRO A 278 26.32 -8.09 -75.63
N ASP A 279 25.08 -8.47 -75.93
CA ASP A 279 24.57 -8.47 -77.30
C ASP A 279 24.33 -7.04 -77.82
N CYS A 280 23.71 -6.17 -77.02
CA CYS A 280 23.50 -4.77 -77.39
C CYS A 280 24.83 -4.00 -77.48
N ALA A 281 25.80 -4.30 -76.61
CA ALA A 281 27.12 -3.68 -76.67
C ALA A 281 27.85 -4.05 -77.97
N LYS A 282 27.79 -5.33 -78.40
CA LYS A 282 28.35 -5.77 -79.68
C LYS A 282 27.69 -5.08 -80.87
N GLN A 283 26.36 -4.97 -80.86
CA GLN A 283 25.61 -4.30 -81.93
C GLN A 283 25.95 -2.82 -82.08
N LYS A 284 26.39 -2.15 -81.00
CA LYS A 284 26.77 -0.73 -81.02
C LYS A 284 28.18 -0.47 -81.58
N LEU A 285 29.03 -1.52 -81.62
CA LEU A 285 30.41 -1.45 -82.11
C LEU A 285 30.54 -1.84 -83.60
N MET A 286 29.46 -2.28 -84.23
CA MET A 286 29.34 -2.55 -85.66
C MET A 286 28.70 -1.36 -86.37
#